data_AF-A0A1N6LWK8-F1
#
_entry.id   AF-A0A1N6LWK8-F1
#
_cell.length_a   1.000
_cell.length_b   1.000
_cell.length_c   1.000
_cell.angle_alpha   90.00
_cell.angle_beta   90.00
_cell.angle_gamma   90.00
#
_symmetry.space_group_name_H-M   'P 1'
#
loop_
_entity.id
_entity.type
_entity.pdbx_description
1 polymer ?
#
loop_
_entity_poly.entity_id
_entity_poly.type
_entity_poly.pdbx_seq_one_letter_code
_entity_poly.pdbx_strand_id
1 'polypeptide(L)'
;MNYPIVSSKYTIKRELECLNEFMSYGQCLDGQSEWVSVVSHGIDGFVEKYEESYRILINNGIPYRYRKLFWPQMLKFDTNIDYKMLAQCEHEYSETIKLDVPRTFVNLPFISSDSKQKLYRILNAFSGCKKDIGYYQGMNYIAGTILLVYNLEEKESFDSFLGIMLKFNLLDLYKDNFTLLLKYISKFNYMLKILNPNLTKYFDDNGIDFSIYLQQWFLTLFVVNFPIRTVLILWDYILGNGIESILDISLSILSILESQILQLDMEGFASLFRSLKENNTYDDYKMALFIVKHAINVSKRTETLKLRLKS
;
A
#
# COMPACT_ATOMS: atom_id res chain seq x y z
N MET A 1 15.53 -6.87 -45.10
CA MET A 1 15.41 -7.91 -44.06
C MET A 1 14.27 -7.50 -43.14
N ASN A 2 13.10 -8.10 -43.31
CA ASN A 2 11.97 -7.89 -42.40
C ASN A 2 12.19 -8.77 -41.18
N TYR A 3 12.57 -8.17 -40.05
CA TYR A 3 12.46 -8.86 -38.77
C TYR A 3 10.97 -9.14 -38.52
N PRO A 4 10.57 -10.37 -38.16
CA PRO A 4 9.19 -10.64 -37.83
C PRO A 4 8.83 -9.81 -36.60
N ILE A 5 7.76 -9.02 -36.73
CA ILE A 5 7.10 -8.36 -35.60
C ILE A 5 6.67 -9.51 -34.68
N VAL A 6 7.44 -9.75 -33.62
CA VAL A 6 7.01 -10.61 -32.52
C VAL A 6 5.65 -10.07 -32.09
N SER A 7 4.59 -10.86 -32.27
CA SER A 7 3.21 -10.37 -32.11
C SER A 7 3.06 -9.70 -30.74
N SER A 8 2.47 -8.51 -30.66
CA SER A 8 2.38 -7.75 -29.39
C SER A 8 1.75 -8.56 -28.26
N LYS A 9 0.84 -9.49 -28.58
CA LYS A 9 0.23 -10.43 -27.63
C LYS A 9 1.25 -11.35 -26.95
N TYR A 10 2.27 -11.81 -27.67
CA TYR A 10 3.31 -12.68 -27.10
C TYR A 10 4.21 -11.91 -26.13
N THR A 11 4.51 -10.65 -26.46
CA THR A 11 5.28 -9.74 -25.60
C THR A 11 4.54 -9.43 -24.31
N ILE A 12 3.25 -9.06 -24.39
CA ILE A 12 2.40 -8.77 -23.22
C ILE A 12 2.29 -10.00 -22.30
N LYS A 13 2.07 -11.19 -22.88
CA LYS A 13 1.97 -12.42 -22.09
C LYS A 13 3.24 -12.67 -21.28
N ARG A 14 4.41 -12.48 -21.89
CA ARG A 14 5.70 -12.65 -21.22
C ARG A 14 5.94 -11.59 -20.14
N GLU A 15 5.57 -10.33 -20.40
CA GLU A 15 5.64 -9.26 -19.39
C GLU A 15 4.80 -9.59 -18.14
N LEU A 16 3.59 -10.12 -18.35
CA LEU A 16 2.72 -10.56 -17.26
C LEU A 16 3.27 -11.78 -16.51
N GLU A 17 3.88 -12.74 -17.21
CA GLU A 17 4.56 -13.87 -16.58
C GLU A 17 5.71 -13.40 -15.68
N CYS A 18 6.60 -12.54 -16.19
CA CYS A 18 7.70 -11.98 -15.40
C CYS A 18 7.21 -11.13 -14.21
N LEU A 19 6.14 -10.36 -14.40
CA LEU A 19 5.48 -9.62 -13.32
C LEU A 19 4.97 -10.58 -12.23
N ASN A 20 4.25 -11.62 -12.61
CA ASN A 20 3.71 -12.60 -11.67
C ASN A 20 4.82 -13.30 -10.88
N GLU A 21 5.89 -13.72 -11.56
CA GLU A 21 7.07 -14.33 -10.93
C GLU A 21 7.73 -13.37 -9.95
N PHE A 22 7.99 -12.12 -10.36
CA PHE A 22 8.60 -11.13 -9.49
C PHE A 22 7.74 -10.82 -8.26
N MET A 23 6.43 -10.67 -8.43
CA MET A 23 5.53 -10.27 -7.34
C MET A 23 5.25 -11.43 -6.38
N SER A 24 5.37 -12.68 -6.81
CA SER A 24 5.22 -13.87 -5.97
C SER A 24 6.55 -14.40 -5.40
N TYR A 25 7.69 -13.82 -5.77
CA TYR A 25 9.00 -14.24 -5.28
C TYR A 25 9.09 -14.13 -3.75
N GLY A 26 9.49 -15.23 -3.09
CA GLY A 26 9.56 -15.31 -1.62
C GLY A 26 8.23 -15.60 -0.93
N GLN A 27 7.13 -15.66 -1.66
CA GLN A 27 5.82 -15.97 -1.10
C GLN A 27 5.73 -17.46 -0.73
N CYS A 28 5.32 -17.75 0.50
CA CYS A 28 5.04 -19.12 0.90
C CYS A 28 3.83 -19.66 0.11
N LEU A 29 3.94 -20.90 -0.38
CA LEU A 29 2.84 -21.61 -1.04
C LEU A 29 1.98 -22.41 -0.05
N ASP A 30 2.45 -22.57 1.19
CA ASP A 30 1.68 -23.19 2.27
C ASP A 30 0.45 -22.32 2.57
N GLY A 31 -0.72 -22.94 2.73
CA GLY A 31 -1.99 -22.25 2.91
C GLY A 31 -2.79 -21.97 1.62
N GLN A 32 -2.31 -22.38 0.44
CA GLN A 32 -3.06 -22.21 -0.80
C GLN A 32 -4.39 -22.98 -0.81
N SER A 33 -4.48 -24.11 -0.12
CA SER A 33 -5.70 -24.91 0.04
C SER A 33 -6.85 -24.12 0.66
N GLU A 34 -6.54 -23.27 1.63
CA GLU A 34 -7.49 -22.44 2.35
C GLU A 34 -8.01 -21.35 1.42
N TRP A 35 -7.14 -20.66 0.68
CA TRP A 35 -7.55 -19.69 -0.32
C TRP A 35 -8.37 -20.30 -1.45
N VAL A 36 -8.03 -21.51 -1.90
CA VAL A 36 -8.85 -22.26 -2.87
C VAL A 36 -10.24 -22.55 -2.29
N SER A 37 -10.31 -22.94 -1.01
CA SER A 37 -11.58 -23.18 -0.32
C SER A 37 -12.43 -21.92 -0.22
N VAL A 38 -11.84 -20.76 0.11
CA VAL A 38 -12.57 -19.49 0.15
C VAL A 38 -13.14 -19.14 -1.22
N VAL A 39 -12.35 -19.29 -2.28
CA VAL A 39 -12.80 -19.00 -3.64
C VAL A 39 -13.89 -19.99 -4.09
N SER A 40 -13.78 -21.28 -3.77
CA SER A 40 -14.75 -22.29 -4.20
C SER A 40 -16.11 -22.15 -3.51
N HIS A 41 -16.15 -21.68 -2.26
CA HIS A 41 -17.40 -21.41 -1.54
C HIS A 41 -18.02 -20.04 -1.85
N GLY A 42 -17.31 -19.20 -2.63
CA GLY A 42 -17.64 -17.80 -2.83
C GLY A 42 -17.14 -16.94 -1.67
N ILE A 43 -16.50 -15.82 -2.00
CA ILE A 43 -15.85 -14.95 -1.00
C ILE A 43 -16.88 -14.42 0.01
N ASP A 44 -17.99 -13.83 -0.45
CA ASP A 44 -19.01 -13.25 0.45
C ASP A 44 -19.60 -14.31 1.39
N GLY A 45 -20.00 -15.47 0.86
CA GLY A 45 -20.57 -16.56 1.66
C GLY A 45 -19.57 -17.13 2.68
N PHE A 46 -18.28 -17.15 2.35
CA PHE A 46 -17.24 -17.54 3.31
C PHE A 46 -17.06 -16.48 4.40
N VAL A 47 -17.03 -15.19 4.05
CA VAL A 47 -16.87 -14.09 5.02
C VAL A 47 -18.03 -14.07 6.01
N GLU A 48 -19.27 -14.20 5.53
CA GLU A 48 -20.47 -14.21 6.38
C GLU A 48 -20.46 -15.37 7.39
N LYS A 49 -19.88 -16.52 7.02
CA LYS A 49 -19.90 -17.74 7.84
C LYS A 49 -18.64 -17.90 8.70
N TYR A 50 -17.50 -17.39 8.25
CA TYR A 50 -16.18 -17.66 8.82
C TYR A 50 -15.33 -16.37 8.92
N GLU A 51 -15.94 -15.28 9.40
CA GLU A 51 -15.31 -13.95 9.49
C GLU A 51 -13.94 -13.97 10.18
N GLU A 52 -13.82 -14.62 11.34
CA GLU A 52 -12.56 -14.67 12.10
C GLU A 52 -11.47 -15.43 11.35
N SER A 53 -11.81 -16.56 10.72
CA SER A 53 -10.87 -17.31 9.88
C SER A 53 -10.44 -16.50 8.67
N TYR A 54 -11.37 -15.76 8.05
CA TYR A 54 -11.07 -14.86 6.95
C TYR A 54 -10.11 -13.73 7.36
N ARG A 55 -10.34 -13.10 8.52
CA ARG A 55 -9.43 -12.09 9.08
C ARG A 55 -8.04 -12.65 9.32
N ILE A 56 -7.92 -13.86 9.88
CA ILE A 56 -6.63 -14.54 10.08
C ILE A 56 -5.93 -14.79 8.74
N LEU A 57 -6.67 -15.25 7.71
CA LEU A 57 -6.12 -15.47 6.38
C LEU A 57 -5.57 -14.17 5.77
N ILE A 58 -6.33 -13.08 5.79
CA ILE A 58 -5.86 -11.76 5.31
C ILE A 58 -4.60 -11.32 6.06
N ASN A 59 -4.59 -11.45 7.39
CA ASN A 59 -3.47 -11.06 8.23
C ASN A 59 -2.20 -11.90 7.97
N ASN A 60 -2.36 -13.11 7.41
CA ASN A 60 -1.26 -13.97 6.96
C ASN A 60 -0.87 -13.71 5.49
N GLY A 61 -1.43 -12.68 4.86
CA GLY A 61 -1.11 -12.25 3.51
C GLY A 61 -1.91 -12.97 2.44
N ILE A 62 -2.43 -12.20 1.49
CA ILE A 62 -3.17 -12.74 0.35
C ILE A 62 -2.16 -13.15 -0.72
N PRO A 63 -2.20 -14.38 -1.25
CA PRO A 63 -1.36 -14.77 -2.37
C PRO A 63 -1.54 -13.81 -3.54
N TYR A 64 -0.43 -13.43 -4.18
CA TYR A 64 -0.43 -12.40 -5.23
C TYR A 64 -1.53 -12.61 -6.28
N ARG A 65 -1.68 -13.84 -6.80
CA ARG A 65 -2.68 -14.20 -7.82
C ARG A 65 -4.14 -13.97 -7.42
N TYR A 66 -4.42 -13.90 -6.11
CA TYR A 66 -5.78 -13.74 -5.57
C TYR A 66 -6.10 -12.29 -5.22
N ARG A 67 -5.13 -11.38 -5.08
CA ARG A 67 -5.39 -9.98 -4.70
C ARG A 67 -6.40 -9.28 -5.61
N LYS A 68 -6.31 -9.49 -6.92
CA LYS A 68 -7.29 -8.97 -7.90
C LYS A 68 -8.73 -9.45 -7.69
N LEU A 69 -8.92 -10.56 -6.96
CA LEU A 69 -10.24 -11.08 -6.59
C LEU A 69 -10.70 -10.57 -5.22
N PHE A 70 -9.79 -10.48 -4.25
CA PHE A 70 -10.13 -10.16 -2.86
C PHE A 70 -10.15 -8.66 -2.57
N TRP A 71 -9.26 -7.86 -3.15
CA TRP A 71 -9.24 -6.41 -2.93
C TRP A 71 -10.57 -5.74 -3.32
N PRO A 72 -11.19 -6.03 -4.48
CA PRO A 72 -12.51 -5.48 -4.80
C PRO A 72 -13.58 -5.84 -3.77
N GLN A 73 -13.55 -7.07 -3.25
CA GLN A 73 -14.51 -7.56 -2.26
C GLN A 73 -14.35 -6.88 -0.90
N MET A 74 -13.12 -6.56 -0.50
CA MET A 74 -12.86 -5.78 0.71
C MET A 74 -13.30 -4.31 0.55
N LEU A 75 -13.19 -3.76 -0.67
CA LEU A 75 -13.61 -2.39 -0.96
C LEU A 75 -15.13 -2.24 -1.10
N LYS A 76 -15.84 -3.30 -1.54
CA LYS A 76 -17.28 -3.30 -1.90
C LYS A 76 -17.66 -2.06 -2.69
N PHE A 77 -16.86 -1.77 -3.71
CA PHE A 77 -16.89 -0.51 -4.44
C PHE A 77 -17.26 -0.75 -5.89
N ASP A 78 -18.32 -0.08 -6.32
CA ASP A 78 -18.76 -0.04 -7.71
C ASP A 78 -18.88 1.43 -8.14
N THR A 79 -18.52 1.72 -9.39
CA THR A 79 -18.62 3.07 -9.96
C THR A 79 -19.19 3.04 -11.36
N ASN A 80 -20.11 3.97 -11.60
CA ASN A 80 -20.61 4.26 -12.93
C ASN A 80 -19.91 5.50 -13.51
N ILE A 81 -18.58 5.54 -13.41
CA ILE A 81 -17.77 6.64 -13.92
C ILE A 81 -17.36 6.36 -15.35
N ASP A 82 -17.55 7.36 -16.22
CA ASP A 82 -17.03 7.32 -17.60
C ASP A 82 -15.52 7.53 -17.62
N TYR A 83 -14.81 6.43 -17.34
CA TYR A 83 -13.36 6.38 -17.34
C TYR A 83 -12.76 6.81 -18.68
N LYS A 84 -13.36 6.39 -19.80
CA LYS A 84 -12.81 6.64 -21.15
C LYS A 84 -12.79 8.13 -21.46
N MET A 85 -13.86 8.84 -21.12
CA MET A 85 -13.93 10.28 -21.26
C MET A 85 -12.87 10.96 -20.37
N LEU A 86 -12.88 10.67 -19.06
CA LEU A 86 -12.00 11.34 -18.09
C LEU A 86 -10.52 11.09 -18.34
N ALA A 87 -10.15 9.89 -18.81
CA ALA A 87 -8.76 9.55 -19.15
C ALA A 87 -8.18 10.42 -20.27
N GLN A 88 -9.03 11.01 -21.12
CA GLN A 88 -8.64 11.81 -22.28
C GLN A 88 -8.75 13.32 -22.03
N CYS A 89 -9.45 13.76 -21.00
CA CYS A 89 -9.63 15.17 -20.68
C CYS A 89 -8.38 15.75 -20.00
N GLU A 90 -7.74 16.75 -20.60
CA GLU A 90 -6.68 17.51 -19.92
C GLU A 90 -7.28 18.50 -18.89
N HIS A 91 -6.54 18.70 -17.80
CA HIS A 91 -6.87 19.62 -16.71
C HIS A 91 -5.58 20.06 -15.98
N GLU A 92 -5.70 20.92 -14.97
CA GLU A 92 -4.55 21.55 -14.29
C GLU A 92 -3.49 20.56 -13.74
N TYR A 93 -3.88 19.34 -13.36
CA TYR A 93 -2.95 18.33 -12.85
C TYR A 93 -2.24 17.49 -13.91
N SER A 94 -2.66 17.55 -15.18
CA SER A 94 -2.21 16.62 -16.23
C SER A 94 -0.69 16.72 -16.45
N GLU A 95 -0.13 17.93 -16.43
CA GLU A 95 1.33 18.13 -16.59
C GLU A 95 2.13 17.57 -15.41
N THR A 96 1.67 17.79 -14.18
CA THR A 96 2.32 17.22 -12.98
C THR A 96 2.34 15.69 -13.04
N ILE A 97 1.24 15.07 -13.49
CA ILE A 97 1.17 13.62 -13.68
C ILE A 97 2.16 13.16 -14.77
N LYS A 98 2.29 13.90 -15.88
CA LYS A 98 3.26 13.60 -16.96
C LYS A 98 4.70 13.64 -16.45
N LEU A 99 5.02 14.46 -15.46
CA LEU A 99 6.35 14.53 -14.83
C LEU A 99 6.60 13.36 -13.85
N ASP A 100 5.57 12.87 -13.18
CA ASP A 100 5.70 11.86 -12.12
C ASP A 100 5.65 10.42 -12.62
N VAL A 101 4.85 10.15 -13.65
CA VAL A 101 4.73 8.81 -14.24
C VAL A 101 6.09 8.24 -14.70
N PRO A 102 6.96 8.99 -15.41
CA PRO A 102 8.25 8.47 -15.87
C PRO A 102 9.16 7.97 -14.74
N ARG A 103 9.09 8.58 -13.55
CA ARG A 103 9.89 8.25 -12.35
C ARG A 103 9.23 7.22 -11.42
N THR A 104 8.05 6.72 -11.78
CA THR A 104 7.34 5.69 -11.00
C THR A 104 7.87 4.31 -11.33
N PHE A 105 8.34 3.57 -10.31
CA PHE A 105 8.85 2.19 -10.43
C PHE A 105 9.91 1.96 -11.53
N VAL A 106 10.78 2.94 -11.81
CA VAL A 106 11.80 2.87 -12.88
C VAL A 106 12.69 1.63 -12.80
N ASN A 107 12.92 1.12 -11.59
CA ASN A 107 13.80 -0.02 -11.34
C ASN A 107 13.09 -1.39 -11.47
N LEU A 108 11.79 -1.43 -11.81
CA LEU A 108 11.07 -2.69 -12.01
C LEU A 108 11.18 -3.15 -13.48
N PRO A 109 11.59 -4.41 -13.74
CA PRO A 109 12.01 -4.86 -15.07
C PRO A 109 10.87 -4.99 -16.11
N PHE A 110 9.62 -4.98 -15.67
CA PHE A 110 8.41 -5.17 -16.49
C PHE A 110 7.63 -3.86 -16.70
N ILE A 111 8.20 -2.70 -16.32
CA ILE A 111 7.59 -1.40 -16.59
C ILE A 111 7.93 -0.97 -18.03
N SER A 112 6.91 -0.94 -18.89
CA SER A 112 7.01 -0.55 -20.29
C SER A 112 6.47 0.87 -20.53
N SER A 113 6.65 1.39 -21.75
CA SER A 113 6.01 2.65 -22.16
C SER A 113 4.49 2.56 -22.10
N ASP A 114 3.93 1.41 -22.48
CA ASP A 114 2.48 1.16 -22.42
C ASP A 114 1.97 1.22 -20.98
N SER A 115 2.60 0.51 -20.03
CA SER A 115 2.15 0.54 -18.63
C SER A 115 2.26 1.94 -18.01
N LYS A 116 3.25 2.74 -18.40
CA LYS A 116 3.34 4.17 -18.02
C LYS A 116 2.19 4.99 -18.59
N GLN A 117 1.80 4.78 -19.84
CA GLN A 117 0.63 5.46 -20.42
C GLN A 117 -0.67 5.05 -19.74
N LYS A 118 -0.83 3.77 -19.38
CA LYS A 118 -1.97 3.30 -18.58
C LYS A 118 -2.02 4.01 -17.22
N LEU A 119 -0.88 4.08 -16.53
CA LEU A 119 -0.77 4.79 -15.25
C LEU A 119 -1.14 6.27 -15.37
N TYR A 120 -0.65 6.96 -16.40
CA TYR A 120 -1.04 8.35 -16.70
C TYR A 120 -2.56 8.48 -16.84
N ARG A 121 -3.20 7.64 -17.66
CA ARG A 121 -4.65 7.69 -17.88
C ARG A 121 -5.46 7.44 -16.62
N ILE A 122 -5.03 6.50 -15.78
CA ILE A 122 -5.65 6.22 -14.47
C ILE A 122 -5.60 7.45 -13.57
N LEU A 123 -4.42 8.05 -13.41
CA LEU A 123 -4.22 9.22 -12.56
C LEU A 123 -4.95 10.46 -13.09
N ASN A 124 -4.96 10.64 -14.42
CA ASN A 124 -5.66 11.73 -15.07
C ASN A 124 -7.17 11.58 -14.91
N ALA A 125 -7.71 10.38 -15.15
CA ALA A 125 -9.14 10.12 -14.94
C ALA A 125 -9.56 10.33 -13.47
N PHE A 126 -8.73 9.91 -12.51
CA PHE A 126 -8.98 10.11 -11.08
C PHE A 126 -9.04 11.61 -10.74
N SER A 127 -8.04 12.37 -11.19
CA SER A 127 -7.94 13.81 -10.91
C SER A 127 -9.07 14.59 -11.58
N GLY A 128 -9.50 14.18 -12.78
CA GLY A 128 -10.66 14.71 -13.45
C GLY A 128 -11.99 14.37 -12.76
N CYS A 129 -12.08 13.21 -12.10
CA CYS A 129 -13.22 12.81 -11.29
C CYS A 129 -13.29 13.53 -9.93
N LYS A 130 -12.13 13.72 -9.28
CA LYS A 130 -11.98 14.28 -7.93
C LYS A 130 -11.23 15.60 -7.95
N LYS A 131 -11.75 16.57 -8.69
CA LYS A 131 -11.13 17.90 -8.87
C LYS A 131 -10.94 18.69 -7.58
N ASP A 132 -11.73 18.40 -6.55
CA ASP A 132 -11.61 19.01 -5.22
C ASP A 132 -10.28 18.65 -4.53
N ILE A 133 -9.67 17.54 -4.91
CA ILE A 133 -8.39 17.05 -4.39
C ILE A 133 -7.32 17.08 -5.47
N GLY A 134 -7.68 16.67 -6.68
CA GLY A 134 -6.79 16.56 -7.82
C GLY A 134 -5.76 15.47 -7.65
N TYR A 135 -4.51 15.81 -7.95
CA TYR A 135 -3.36 14.93 -7.87
C TYR A 135 -2.34 15.42 -6.86
N TYR A 136 -1.92 14.53 -5.96
CA TYR A 136 -0.76 14.75 -5.09
C TYR A 136 0.37 13.80 -5.48
N GLN A 137 1.60 14.32 -5.47
CA GLN A 137 2.80 13.51 -5.66
C GLN A 137 2.83 12.38 -4.61
N GLY A 138 3.04 11.15 -5.08
CA GLY A 138 2.93 9.94 -4.27
C GLY A 138 1.76 9.05 -4.69
N MET A 139 0.65 9.64 -5.16
CA MET A 139 -0.51 8.88 -5.66
C MET A 139 -0.18 8.00 -6.86
N ASN A 140 0.81 8.40 -7.66
CA ASN A 140 1.34 7.60 -8.77
C ASN A 140 1.87 6.24 -8.32
N TYR A 141 2.48 6.14 -7.14
CA TYR A 141 2.95 4.86 -6.63
C TYR A 141 1.81 4.00 -6.12
N ILE A 142 0.75 4.59 -5.54
CA ILE A 142 -0.45 3.86 -5.12
C ILE A 142 -1.14 3.28 -6.37
N ALA A 143 -1.48 4.14 -7.33
CA ALA A 143 -2.13 3.73 -8.58
C ALA A 143 -1.25 2.74 -9.38
N GLY A 144 0.07 2.93 -9.37
CA GLY A 144 1.02 2.01 -10.01
C GLY A 144 1.03 0.62 -9.37
N THR A 145 1.03 0.52 -8.03
CA THR A 145 0.95 -0.78 -7.33
C THR A 145 -0.34 -1.52 -7.68
N ILE A 146 -1.46 -0.80 -7.70
CA ILE A 146 -2.75 -1.36 -8.09
C ILE A 146 -2.68 -1.84 -9.55
N LEU A 147 -2.18 -1.01 -10.46
CA LEU A 147 -2.03 -1.39 -11.87
C LEU A 147 -1.23 -2.69 -12.05
N LEU A 148 -0.19 -2.90 -11.25
CA LEU A 148 0.57 -4.15 -11.25
C LEU A 148 -0.26 -5.34 -10.73
N VAL A 149 -0.94 -5.20 -9.58
CA VAL A 149 -1.80 -6.25 -9.00
C VAL A 149 -2.91 -6.70 -9.94
N TYR A 150 -3.46 -5.76 -10.72
CA TYR A 150 -4.51 -6.02 -11.69
C TYR A 150 -3.96 -6.42 -13.07
N ASN A 151 -2.69 -6.83 -13.16
CA ASN A 151 -2.08 -7.32 -14.40
C ASN A 151 -2.21 -6.32 -15.56
N LEU A 152 -2.01 -5.03 -15.26
CA LEU A 152 -2.11 -3.95 -16.23
C LEU A 152 -3.51 -3.73 -16.82
N GLU A 153 -4.57 -4.27 -16.20
CA GLU A 153 -5.96 -4.01 -16.60
C GLU A 153 -6.42 -2.64 -16.08
N GLU A 154 -6.63 -1.72 -17.01
CA GLU A 154 -6.67 -0.28 -16.73
C GLU A 154 -7.94 0.16 -15.99
N LYS A 155 -9.11 -0.35 -16.40
CA LYS A 155 -10.40 0.07 -15.82
C LYS A 155 -10.55 -0.45 -14.39
N GLU A 156 -10.25 -1.72 -14.18
CA GLU A 156 -10.30 -2.38 -12.88
C GLU A 156 -9.29 -1.74 -11.91
N SER A 157 -8.12 -1.34 -12.41
CA SER A 157 -7.14 -0.59 -11.63
C SER A 157 -7.64 0.79 -11.23
N PHE A 158 -8.29 1.50 -12.15
CA PHE A 158 -8.92 2.80 -11.86
C PHE A 158 -10.00 2.67 -10.80
N ASP A 159 -10.92 1.71 -10.94
CA ASP A 159 -12.02 1.50 -9.99
C ASP A 159 -11.48 1.16 -8.60
N SER A 160 -10.47 0.30 -8.53
CA SER A 160 -9.84 -0.09 -7.28
C SER A 160 -9.06 1.05 -6.63
N PHE A 161 -8.34 1.85 -7.43
CA PHE A 161 -7.66 3.04 -6.95
C PHE A 161 -8.67 4.04 -6.37
N LEU A 162 -9.71 4.36 -7.13
CA LEU A 162 -10.76 5.25 -6.66
C LEU A 162 -11.48 4.71 -5.41
N GLY A 163 -11.68 3.39 -5.32
CA GLY A 163 -12.28 2.71 -4.18
C GLY A 163 -11.42 2.84 -2.92
N ILE A 164 -10.12 2.57 -3.01
CA ILE A 164 -9.18 2.79 -1.90
C ILE A 164 -9.17 4.26 -1.48
N MET A 165 -9.16 5.17 -2.46
CA MET A 165 -9.14 6.61 -2.21
C MET A 165 -10.42 7.09 -1.48
N LEU A 166 -11.60 6.61 -1.88
CA LEU A 166 -12.88 7.04 -1.32
C LEU A 166 -13.38 6.23 -0.14
N LYS A 167 -13.55 4.91 -0.31
CA LYS A 167 -14.17 4.04 0.70
C LYS A 167 -13.26 3.76 1.88
N PHE A 168 -11.95 3.83 1.64
CA PHE A 168 -10.94 3.63 2.68
C PHE A 168 -10.49 4.93 3.35
N ASN A 169 -11.19 6.04 3.08
CA ASN A 169 -10.93 7.39 3.62
C ASN A 169 -9.50 7.90 3.41
N LEU A 170 -8.77 7.36 2.43
CA LEU A 170 -7.42 7.82 2.14
C LEU A 170 -7.43 9.26 1.60
N LEU A 171 -8.48 9.65 0.86
CA LEU A 171 -8.69 11.02 0.39
C LEU A 171 -8.77 12.05 1.51
N ASP A 172 -9.32 11.68 2.66
CA ASP A 172 -9.47 12.62 3.78
C ASP A 172 -8.11 12.99 4.42
N LEU A 173 -7.06 12.20 4.19
CA LEU A 173 -5.70 12.58 4.57
C LEU A 173 -5.18 13.78 3.78
N TYR A 174 -5.69 14.03 2.58
CA TYR A 174 -5.27 15.12 1.68
C TYR A 174 -6.13 16.38 1.81
N LYS A 175 -7.27 16.30 2.50
CA LYS A 175 -8.24 17.40 2.66
C LYS A 175 -7.83 18.36 3.78
N ASP A 176 -8.45 19.54 3.76
CA ASP A 176 -8.45 20.50 4.87
C ASP A 176 -7.05 20.79 5.41
N ASN A 177 -6.10 21.07 4.52
CA ASN A 177 -4.69 21.28 4.86
C ASN A 177 -4.10 20.13 5.70
N PHE A 178 -4.39 18.89 5.31
CA PHE A 178 -3.91 17.67 5.94
C PHE A 178 -4.40 17.49 7.40
N THR A 179 -5.56 18.03 7.77
CA THR A 179 -6.08 17.97 9.15
C THR A 179 -6.17 16.53 9.68
N LEU A 180 -6.69 15.58 8.89
CA LEU A 180 -6.79 14.18 9.34
C LEU A 180 -5.41 13.53 9.48
N LEU A 181 -4.48 13.82 8.57
CA LEU A 181 -3.10 13.35 8.64
C LEU A 181 -2.42 13.82 9.93
N LEU A 182 -2.55 15.11 10.28
CA LEU A 182 -1.99 15.67 11.51
C LEU A 182 -2.60 15.05 12.77
N LYS A 183 -3.91 14.73 12.74
CA LYS A 183 -4.56 13.97 13.82
C LYS A 183 -3.96 12.57 13.96
N TYR A 184 -3.70 11.87 12.86
CA TYR A 184 -3.06 10.55 12.89
C TYR A 184 -1.62 10.62 13.40
N ILE A 185 -0.83 11.60 12.98
CA ILE A 185 0.53 11.83 13.51
C ILE A 185 0.49 12.11 15.01
N SER A 186 -0.45 12.95 15.46
CA SER A 186 -0.61 13.24 16.89
C SER A 186 -0.99 11.99 17.70
N LYS A 187 -1.92 11.18 17.18
CA LYS A 187 -2.32 9.90 17.77
C LYS A 187 -1.16 8.90 17.80
N PHE A 188 -0.37 8.83 16.73
CA PHE A 188 0.85 8.02 16.66
C PHE A 188 1.84 8.42 17.76
N ASN A 189 2.18 9.71 17.86
CA ASN A 189 3.14 10.21 18.86
C ASN A 189 2.67 9.90 20.29
N TYR A 190 1.39 10.06 20.57
CA TYR A 190 0.80 9.68 21.85
C TYR A 190 0.95 8.18 22.15
N MET A 191 0.64 7.33 21.17
CA MET A 191 0.78 5.87 21.31
C MET A 191 2.25 5.47 21.48
N LEU A 192 3.17 6.07 20.72
CA LEU A 192 4.60 5.82 20.82
C LEU A 192 5.11 6.15 22.22
N LYS A 193 4.72 7.29 22.78
CA LYS A 193 5.10 7.71 24.14
C LYS A 193 4.70 6.70 25.21
N ILE A 194 3.53 6.07 25.06
CA ILE A 194 3.03 5.08 26.02
C ILE A 194 3.67 3.71 25.81
N LEU A 195 3.80 3.28 24.56
CA LEU A 195 4.23 1.92 24.23
C LEU A 195 5.75 1.77 24.20
N ASN A 196 6.47 2.83 23.83
CA ASN A 196 7.92 2.89 23.70
C ASN A 196 8.47 4.26 24.17
N PRO A 197 8.47 4.52 25.49
CA PRO A 197 8.96 5.78 26.04
C PRO A 197 10.46 6.00 25.80
N ASN A 198 11.25 4.92 25.69
CA ASN A 198 12.69 5.00 25.41
C ASN A 198 12.95 5.61 24.03
N LEU A 199 12.25 5.11 23.01
CA LEU A 199 12.39 5.62 21.65
C LEU A 199 11.88 7.07 21.54
N THR A 200 10.80 7.40 22.25
CA THR A 200 10.28 8.78 22.33
C THR A 200 11.33 9.72 22.90
N LYS A 201 11.90 9.36 24.06
CA LYS A 201 12.97 10.14 24.68
C LYS A 201 14.19 10.28 23.78
N TYR A 202 14.57 9.20 23.08
CA TYR A 202 15.70 9.24 22.16
C TYR A 202 15.49 10.24 21.02
N PHE A 203 14.30 10.25 20.41
CA PHE A 203 13.97 11.23 19.37
C PHE A 203 13.98 12.66 19.90
N ASP A 204 13.41 12.89 21.08
CA ASP A 204 13.42 14.21 21.73
C ASP A 204 14.86 14.69 22.04
N ASP A 205 15.68 13.83 22.66
CA ASP A 205 17.05 14.15 23.07
C ASP A 205 17.98 14.42 21.87
N ASN A 206 17.71 13.81 20.71
CA ASN A 206 18.52 13.95 19.49
C ASN A 206 17.89 14.88 18.43
N GLY A 207 16.74 15.50 18.72
CA GLY A 207 16.05 16.39 17.78
C GLY A 207 15.56 15.72 16.49
N ILE A 208 15.22 14.42 16.57
CA ILE A 208 14.75 13.64 15.41
C ILE A 208 13.26 13.88 15.18
N ASP A 209 12.91 14.68 14.18
CA ASP A 209 11.51 14.82 13.76
C ASP A 209 11.10 13.65 12.84
N PHE A 210 10.41 12.67 13.43
CA PHE A 210 9.89 11.52 12.71
C PHE A 210 8.65 11.82 11.84
N SER A 211 8.04 12.99 12.00
CA SER A 211 6.76 13.33 11.37
C SER A 211 6.83 13.31 9.84
N ILE A 212 7.96 13.69 9.25
CA ILE A 212 8.18 13.64 7.78
C ILE A 212 8.04 12.21 7.23
N TYR A 213 8.53 11.22 7.95
CA TYR A 213 8.46 9.81 7.52
C TYR A 213 7.03 9.29 7.66
N LEU A 214 6.34 9.64 8.75
CA LEU A 214 4.92 9.32 8.94
C LEU A 214 4.04 9.91 7.83
N GLN A 215 4.29 11.16 7.42
CA GLN A 215 3.57 11.78 6.32
C GLN A 215 3.74 10.98 5.03
N GLN A 216 4.98 10.59 4.69
CA GLN A 216 5.24 9.75 3.51
C GLN A 216 4.56 8.38 3.62
N TRP A 217 4.67 7.73 4.76
CA TRP A 217 4.09 6.42 5.02
C TRP A 217 2.57 6.44 4.90
N PHE A 218 1.90 7.43 5.49
CA PHE A 218 0.45 7.50 5.51
C PHE A 218 -0.12 7.94 4.17
N LEU A 219 0.44 8.98 3.55
CA LEU A 219 -0.06 9.47 2.27
C LEU A 219 0.17 8.45 1.15
N THR A 220 1.28 7.72 1.18
CA THR A 220 1.62 6.77 0.11
C THR A 220 1.30 5.31 0.45
N LEU A 221 0.70 5.05 1.63
CA LEU A 221 0.52 3.70 2.17
C LEU A 221 1.82 2.87 2.11
N PHE A 222 2.92 3.44 2.60
CA PHE A 222 4.25 2.83 2.70
C PHE A 222 4.97 2.52 1.38
N VAL A 223 4.30 2.65 0.22
CA VAL A 223 4.83 2.21 -1.08
C VAL A 223 6.13 2.90 -1.50
N VAL A 224 6.33 4.14 -1.04
CA VAL A 224 7.53 4.91 -1.39
C VAL A 224 8.74 4.45 -0.59
N ASN A 225 8.56 3.86 0.59
CA ASN A 225 9.63 3.59 1.55
C ASN A 225 9.92 2.09 1.74
N PHE A 226 9.09 1.20 1.19
CA PHE A 226 9.24 -0.25 1.34
C PHE A 226 9.23 -0.98 -0.01
N PRO A 227 9.79 -2.20 -0.08
CA PRO A 227 9.74 -3.03 -1.28
C PRO A 227 8.29 -3.37 -1.61
N ILE A 228 7.93 -3.41 -2.90
CA ILE A 228 6.53 -3.55 -3.30
C ILE A 228 5.88 -4.81 -2.74
N ARG A 229 6.61 -5.93 -2.66
CA ARG A 229 6.10 -7.18 -2.06
C ARG A 229 5.75 -7.04 -0.59
N THR A 230 6.56 -6.31 0.17
CA THR A 230 6.24 -5.97 1.56
C THR A 230 4.98 -5.12 1.63
N VAL A 231 4.90 -4.10 0.78
CA VAL A 231 3.76 -3.18 0.70
C VAL A 231 2.46 -3.93 0.44
N LEU A 232 2.45 -4.91 -0.45
CA LEU A 232 1.24 -5.68 -0.76
C LEU A 232 0.65 -6.39 0.47
N ILE A 233 1.51 -6.95 1.33
CA ILE A 233 1.08 -7.62 2.58
C ILE A 233 0.60 -6.59 3.61
N LEU A 234 1.29 -5.44 3.71
CA LEU A 234 0.81 -4.34 4.55
C LEU A 234 -0.56 -3.85 4.07
N TRP A 235 -0.79 -3.78 2.75
CA TRP A 235 -2.07 -3.38 2.17
C TRP A 235 -3.16 -4.42 2.40
N ASP A 236 -2.85 -5.71 2.31
CA ASP A 236 -3.80 -6.76 2.69
C ASP A 236 -4.29 -6.54 4.14
N TYR A 237 -3.35 -6.32 5.08
CA TYR A 237 -3.67 -6.00 6.46
C TYR A 237 -4.47 -4.70 6.61
N ILE A 238 -4.06 -3.65 5.90
CA ILE A 238 -4.73 -2.35 5.92
C ILE A 238 -6.17 -2.50 5.47
N LEU A 239 -6.41 -3.05 4.28
CA LEU A 239 -7.74 -3.24 3.70
C LEU A 239 -8.65 -4.11 4.58
N GLY A 240 -8.11 -5.15 5.22
CA GLY A 240 -8.88 -6.02 6.12
C GLY A 240 -9.18 -5.45 7.50
N ASN A 241 -8.42 -4.47 7.98
CA ASN A 241 -8.52 -3.96 9.35
C ASN A 241 -8.87 -2.47 9.46
N GLY A 242 -8.99 -1.76 8.34
CA GLY A 242 -9.29 -0.32 8.32
C GLY A 242 -8.04 0.54 8.23
N ILE A 243 -8.20 1.78 7.77
CA ILE A 243 -7.08 2.71 7.52
C ILE A 243 -6.30 3.06 8.78
N GLU A 244 -6.91 2.98 9.97
CA GLU A 244 -6.20 3.24 11.24
C GLU A 244 -5.05 2.25 11.50
N SER A 245 -5.07 1.07 10.87
CA SER A 245 -4.00 0.07 10.97
C SER A 245 -2.62 0.58 10.50
N ILE A 246 -2.56 1.67 9.73
CA ILE A 246 -1.29 2.34 9.39
C ILE A 246 -0.54 2.81 10.65
N LEU A 247 -1.26 3.13 11.72
CA LEU A 247 -0.66 3.49 13.02
C LEU A 247 -0.01 2.27 13.67
N ASP A 248 -0.72 1.14 13.69
CA ASP A 248 -0.24 -0.12 14.27
C ASP A 248 0.98 -0.66 13.50
N ILE A 249 0.95 -0.58 12.16
CA ILE A 249 2.09 -0.91 11.29
C ILE A 249 3.29 -0.01 11.61
N SER A 250 3.07 1.30 11.71
CA SER A 250 4.18 2.25 11.93
C SER A 250 4.83 2.05 13.29
N LEU A 251 4.03 1.80 14.33
CA LEU A 251 4.53 1.50 15.68
C LEU A 251 5.28 0.16 15.71
N SER A 252 4.77 -0.83 14.99
CA SER A 252 5.42 -2.12 14.80
C SER A 252 6.81 -1.96 14.17
N ILE A 253 6.92 -1.22 13.06
CA ILE A 253 8.19 -0.98 12.38
C ILE A 253 9.20 -0.33 13.34
N LEU A 254 8.81 0.74 14.04
CA LEU A 254 9.69 1.40 15.00
C LEU A 254 10.10 0.47 16.15
N SER A 255 9.19 -0.34 16.66
CA SER A 255 9.49 -1.29 17.74
C SER A 255 10.45 -2.39 17.29
N ILE A 256 10.32 -2.86 16.04
CA ILE A 256 11.22 -3.86 15.45
C ILE A 256 12.63 -3.27 15.27
N LEU A 257 12.72 -2.01 14.85
CA LEU A 257 13.98 -1.31 14.58
C LEU A 257 14.58 -0.63 15.81
N GLU A 258 13.93 -0.66 16.97
CA GLU A 258 14.31 0.11 18.16
C GLU A 258 15.79 -0.05 18.52
N SER A 259 16.28 -1.29 18.59
CA SER A 259 17.67 -1.57 18.99
C SER A 259 18.69 -0.98 18.03
N GLN A 260 18.36 -0.86 16.75
CA GLN A 260 19.20 -0.22 15.74
C GLN A 260 19.08 1.31 15.86
N ILE A 261 17.85 1.84 15.95
CA ILE A 261 17.59 3.27 16.01
C ILE A 261 18.31 3.92 17.20
N LEU A 262 18.30 3.28 18.37
CA LEU A 262 18.95 3.82 19.57
C LEU A 262 20.49 3.97 19.44
N GLN A 263 21.08 3.42 18.39
CA GLN A 263 22.52 3.50 18.10
C GLN A 263 22.86 4.47 16.96
N LEU A 264 21.86 5.12 16.36
CA LEU A 264 22.03 5.93 15.15
C LEU A 264 21.78 7.41 15.41
N ASP A 265 22.69 8.26 14.98
CA ASP A 265 22.45 9.69 14.89
C ASP A 265 21.41 10.03 13.79
N MET A 266 21.16 11.33 13.60
CA MET A 266 20.22 11.82 12.59
C MET A 266 20.50 11.32 11.17
N GLU A 267 21.76 11.26 10.77
CA GLU A 267 22.16 10.81 9.44
C GLU A 267 21.99 9.30 9.30
N GLY A 268 22.42 8.54 10.31
CA GLY A 268 22.21 7.11 10.40
C GLY A 268 20.73 6.72 10.35
N PHE A 269 19.88 7.47 11.05
CA PHE A 269 18.43 7.28 11.01
C PHE A 269 17.86 7.48 9.60
N ALA A 270 18.23 8.56 8.93
CA ALA A 270 17.80 8.83 7.56
C ALA A 270 18.31 7.76 6.57
N SER A 271 19.55 7.28 6.77
CA SER A 271 20.13 6.21 5.97
C SER A 271 19.40 4.88 6.18
N LEU A 272 19.10 4.51 7.42
CA LEU A 272 18.32 3.31 7.74
C LEU A 272 16.98 3.33 7.00
N PHE A 273 16.24 4.44 7.08
CA PHE A 273 14.93 4.57 6.44
C PHE A 273 14.97 4.55 4.92
N ARG A 274 16.06 5.06 4.31
CA ARG A 274 16.30 4.93 2.87
C ARG A 274 16.52 3.47 2.48
N SER A 275 17.32 2.75 3.27
CA SER A 275 17.67 1.34 2.99
C SER A 275 16.47 0.38 3.07
N LEU A 276 15.40 0.75 3.80
CA LEU A 276 14.18 -0.06 3.88
C LEU A 276 13.59 -0.39 2.51
N LYS A 277 13.75 0.50 1.51
CA LYS A 277 13.20 0.30 0.16
C LYS A 277 14.07 -0.61 -0.73
N GLU A 278 15.37 -0.69 -0.45
CA GLU A 278 16.37 -1.08 -1.45
C GLU A 278 16.40 -2.59 -1.74
N ASN A 279 15.72 -3.38 -0.91
CA ASN A 279 15.82 -4.82 -0.90
C ASN A 279 14.56 -5.47 -1.46
N ASN A 280 14.56 -5.76 -2.78
CA ASN A 280 13.60 -6.68 -3.38
C ASN A 280 14.11 -8.13 -3.19
N THR A 281 14.15 -8.59 -1.94
CA THR A 281 14.73 -9.89 -1.56
C THR A 281 13.68 -11.00 -1.44
N TYR A 282 14.16 -12.24 -1.24
CA TYR A 282 13.30 -13.39 -0.91
C TYR A 282 12.57 -13.20 0.43
N ASP A 283 13.13 -12.43 1.36
CA ASP A 283 12.60 -12.30 2.71
C ASP A 283 11.55 -11.18 2.85
N ASP A 284 11.25 -10.42 1.79
CA ASP A 284 10.29 -9.30 1.81
C ASP A 284 8.92 -9.69 2.36
N TYR A 285 8.42 -10.87 1.94
CA TYR A 285 7.16 -11.42 2.44
C TYR A 285 7.25 -11.77 3.93
N LYS A 286 8.34 -12.41 4.36
CA LYS A 286 8.54 -12.79 5.77
C LYS A 286 8.65 -11.54 6.66
N MET A 287 9.41 -10.54 6.22
CA MET A 287 9.54 -9.25 6.89
C MET A 287 8.18 -8.58 7.03
N ALA A 288 7.37 -8.57 5.97
CA ALA A 288 6.03 -8.00 6.02
C ALA A 288 5.11 -8.73 7.00
N LEU A 289 5.10 -10.06 6.97
CA LEU A 289 4.33 -10.88 7.92
C LEU A 289 4.78 -10.67 9.37
N PHE A 290 6.08 -10.50 9.58
CA PHE A 290 6.63 -10.17 10.89
C PHE A 290 6.14 -8.80 11.38
N ILE A 291 6.16 -7.78 10.51
CA ILE A 291 5.60 -6.45 10.79
C ILE A 291 4.11 -6.53 11.12
N VAL A 292 3.31 -7.25 10.32
CA VAL A 292 1.85 -7.41 10.56
C VAL A 292 1.58 -8.13 11.87
N LYS A 293 2.32 -9.21 12.18
CA LYS A 293 2.18 -9.92 13.46
C LYS A 293 2.45 -9.02 14.66
N HIS A 294 3.48 -8.18 14.59
CA HIS A 294 3.76 -7.19 15.63
C HIS A 294 2.68 -6.09 15.68
N ALA A 295 2.17 -5.63 14.53
CA ALA A 295 1.10 -4.63 14.45
C ALA A 295 -0.19 -5.13 15.14
N ILE A 296 -0.56 -6.40 14.94
CA ILE A 296 -1.72 -7.02 15.63
C ILE A 296 -1.54 -6.98 17.15
N ASN A 297 -0.32 -7.24 17.66
CA ASN A 297 -0.04 -7.16 19.09
C ASN A 297 -0.09 -5.72 19.62
N VAL A 298 0.40 -4.75 18.85
CA VAL A 298 0.28 -3.31 19.16
C VAL A 298 -1.19 -2.93 19.25
N SER A 299 -2.00 -3.31 18.27
CA SER A 299 -3.43 -3.01 18.21
C SER A 299 -4.15 -3.47 19.49
N LYS A 300 -3.96 -4.74 19.90
CA LYS A 300 -4.51 -5.31 21.14
C LYS A 300 -4.12 -4.54 22.40
N ARG A 301 -2.84 -4.12 22.50
CA ARG A 301 -2.35 -3.31 23.64
C ARG A 301 -3.03 -1.94 23.68
N THR A 302 -3.24 -1.32 22.53
CA THR A 302 -3.83 0.02 22.43
C THR A 302 -5.33 0.02 22.71
N GLU A 303 -6.06 -1.01 22.30
CA GLU A 303 -7.46 -1.22 22.68
C GLU A 303 -7.62 -1.36 24.19
N THR A 304 -6.75 -2.15 24.82
CA THR A 304 -6.73 -2.31 26.29
C THR A 304 -6.51 -0.97 27.00
N LEU A 305 -5.63 -0.12 26.48
CA LEU A 305 -5.39 1.23 27.01
C LEU A 305 -6.60 2.15 26.86
N LYS A 306 -7.30 2.10 25.71
CA LYS A 306 -8.54 2.88 25.48
C LYS A 306 -9.65 2.47 26.45
N LEU A 307 -9.77 1.19 26.79
CA LEU A 307 -10.76 0.69 27.75
C LEU A 307 -10.46 1.17 29.18
N ARG A 308 -9.18 1.13 29.60
CA ARG A 308 -8.75 1.59 30.93
C ARG A 308 -8.90 3.09 31.16
N LEU A 309 -8.84 3.91 30.11
CA LEU A 309 -9.03 5.36 30.21
C LEU A 309 -10.51 5.77 30.23
N LYS A 310 -11.43 4.83 29.95
CA LYS A 310 -12.89 5.05 30.00
C LYS A 310 -13.55 4.50 31.28
N SER A 311 -12.82 3.74 32.09
CA SER A 311 -13.24 3.19 33.39
C SER A 311 -12.72 4.03 34.55
#